data_AF-A0A522QD85-F1
#
_entry.id   AF-A0A522QD85-F1
#
_cell.length_a   1.000
_cell.length_b   1.000
_cell.length_c   1.000
_cell.angle_alpha   90.00
_cell.angle_beta   90.00
_cell.angle_gamma   90.00
#
_symmetry.space_group_name_H-M   'P 1'
#
loop_
_entity.id
_entity.type
_entity.pdbx_description
1 polymer ?
#
loop_
_entity_poly.entity_id
_entity_poly.type
_entity_poly.pdbx_seq_one_letter_code
_entity_poly.pdbx_strand_id
1 'polypeptide(L)'
;MMHKVIWSIGVAVALLVMPYAASSAQTDLPLARVAHQSGLSYAWLGVERAVSLTRKDLVIVVRPGANEYEVNDRVEVAAQAPRYAAGDLYVSPALAQRIEALARSAARFTASAARPRVVGAGAPQAGSLSGQLAIEAQPLAGREAIVINGQAPQGASVTITLFGTLSSDLPTVVLSRHDVQADVNGRFQAVIPIASDYVRGSILHVVATSAPGVSPASAQLIVGPPNPKVSVPAEQASHEVW
;
A
#
# COMPACT_ATOMS: atom_id res chain seq x y z
N MET A 1 26.13 47.90 -68.99
CA MET A 1 25.96 46.57 -69.62
C MET A 1 25.60 45.57 -68.53
N MET A 2 24.61 44.73 -68.83
CA MET A 2 23.92 43.81 -67.93
C MET A 2 24.84 42.75 -67.31
N HIS A 3 24.57 42.31 -66.07
CA HIS A 3 24.10 40.94 -65.80
C HIS A 3 23.70 40.73 -64.32
N LYS A 4 22.61 39.96 -64.16
CA LYS A 4 21.99 39.41 -62.94
C LYS A 4 22.92 38.41 -62.21
N VAL A 5 22.51 37.97 -61.00
CA VAL A 5 22.48 36.58 -60.45
C VAL A 5 22.53 36.67 -58.90
N ILE A 6 21.42 36.52 -58.16
CA ILE A 6 20.73 35.30 -57.65
C ILE A 6 21.38 34.67 -56.39
N TRP A 7 20.61 34.75 -55.28
CA TRP A 7 20.41 33.83 -54.13
C TRP A 7 21.57 33.14 -53.41
N SER A 8 21.49 33.12 -52.07
CA SER A 8 21.27 31.89 -51.28
C SER A 8 20.92 32.21 -49.83
N ILE A 9 19.68 31.94 -49.43
CA ILE A 9 19.22 31.91 -48.03
C ILE A 9 19.71 30.60 -47.44
N GLY A 10 20.69 30.66 -46.53
CA GLY A 10 21.13 29.52 -45.75
C GLY A 10 20.20 29.31 -44.55
N VAL A 11 19.26 28.38 -44.68
CA VAL A 11 18.48 27.87 -43.54
C VAL A 11 19.35 26.85 -42.79
N ALA A 12 19.89 27.26 -41.64
CA ALA A 12 20.56 26.35 -40.72
C ALA A 12 19.50 25.58 -39.91
N VAL A 13 19.25 24.33 -40.29
CA VAL A 13 18.44 23.39 -39.49
C VAL A 13 19.31 22.87 -38.35
N ALA A 14 19.11 23.43 -37.15
CA ALA A 14 19.69 22.88 -35.93
C ALA A 14 18.92 21.63 -35.50
N LEU A 15 19.48 20.46 -35.77
CA LEU A 15 19.05 19.18 -35.22
C LEU A 15 19.31 19.18 -33.71
N LEU A 16 18.26 19.48 -32.94
CA LEU A 16 18.20 19.23 -31.50
C LEU A 16 18.24 17.71 -31.27
N VAL A 17 19.41 17.19 -30.96
CA VAL A 17 19.58 15.83 -30.44
C VAL A 17 19.02 15.83 -29.02
N MET A 18 17.75 15.47 -28.88
CA MET A 18 17.19 15.16 -27.56
C MET A 18 17.89 13.92 -27.01
N PRO A 19 18.46 13.96 -25.79
CA PRO A 19 18.85 12.75 -25.10
C PRO A 19 17.57 11.96 -24.83
N TYR A 20 17.33 10.91 -25.63
CA TYR A 20 16.43 9.85 -25.24
C TYR A 20 16.94 9.31 -23.90
N ALA A 21 16.26 9.67 -22.81
CA ALA A 21 16.44 9.01 -21.54
C ALA A 21 16.19 7.53 -21.81
N ALA A 22 17.25 6.73 -21.76
CA ALA A 22 17.14 5.29 -21.79
C ALA A 22 16.22 4.90 -20.63
N SER A 23 14.99 4.50 -20.96
CA SER A 23 14.11 3.83 -20.02
C SER A 23 14.85 2.55 -19.63
N SER A 24 15.51 2.56 -18.47
CA SER A 24 16.13 1.38 -17.93
C SER A 24 15.03 0.36 -17.76
N ALA A 25 15.05 -0.71 -18.56
CA ALA A 25 14.19 -1.85 -18.37
C ALA A 25 14.40 -2.34 -16.93
N GLN A 26 13.47 -1.97 -16.06
CA GLN A 26 13.55 -2.26 -14.63
C GLN A 26 13.49 -3.78 -14.51
N THR A 27 14.66 -4.39 -14.25
CA THR A 27 14.80 -5.84 -14.29
C THR A 27 14.19 -6.38 -13.02
N ASP A 28 12.96 -6.91 -13.12
CA ASP A 28 12.30 -7.55 -12.00
C ASP A 28 13.12 -8.77 -11.53
N LEU A 29 13.15 -8.98 -10.22
CA LEU A 29 13.96 -10.01 -9.57
C LEU A 29 13.08 -11.17 -9.08
N PRO A 30 13.49 -12.43 -9.29
CA PRO A 30 12.76 -13.58 -8.77
C PRO A 30 12.81 -13.60 -7.24
N LEU A 31 11.64 -13.66 -6.61
CA LEU A 31 11.48 -13.55 -5.17
C LEU A 31 12.10 -14.73 -4.44
N ALA A 32 12.07 -15.93 -5.02
CA ALA A 32 12.77 -17.09 -4.45
C ALA A 32 14.28 -16.84 -4.30
N ARG A 33 14.90 -16.16 -5.28
CA ARG A 33 16.32 -15.78 -5.21
C ARG A 33 16.57 -14.78 -4.08
N VAL A 34 15.75 -13.73 -3.99
CA VAL A 34 15.85 -12.71 -2.93
C VAL A 34 15.70 -13.35 -1.55
N ALA A 35 14.74 -14.28 -1.40
CA ALA A 35 14.51 -15.03 -0.17
C ALA A 35 15.74 -15.86 0.22
N HIS A 36 16.28 -16.65 -0.70
CA HIS A 36 17.48 -17.46 -0.45
C HIS A 36 18.70 -16.61 -0.09
N GLN A 37 18.95 -15.52 -0.82
CA GLN A 37 20.06 -14.59 -0.52
C GLN A 37 19.90 -13.91 0.84
N SER A 38 18.65 -13.62 1.22
CA SER A 38 18.31 -13.02 2.51
C SER A 38 18.26 -14.04 3.65
N GLY A 39 18.37 -15.35 3.36
CA GLY A 39 18.20 -16.45 4.31
C GLY A 39 16.80 -16.55 4.90
N LEU A 40 15.78 -16.25 4.10
CA LEU A 40 14.37 -16.45 4.38
C LEU A 40 13.93 -17.79 3.77
N SER A 41 13.03 -18.50 4.45
CA SER A 41 12.33 -19.66 3.92
C SER A 41 11.24 -19.20 2.96
N TYR A 42 11.21 -19.76 1.76
CA TYR A 42 10.24 -19.43 0.72
C TYR A 42 9.16 -20.52 0.65
N ALA A 43 7.88 -20.12 0.69
CA ALA A 43 6.75 -21.04 0.53
C ALA A 43 5.64 -20.42 -0.31
N TRP A 44 5.18 -21.15 -1.33
CA TRP A 44 3.99 -20.77 -2.09
C TRP A 44 2.72 -21.20 -1.34
N LEU A 45 1.84 -20.26 -1.06
CA LEU A 45 0.53 -20.47 -0.45
C LEU A 45 -0.51 -20.64 -1.56
N GLY A 46 -0.74 -21.89 -1.97
CA GLY A 46 -1.60 -22.22 -3.12
C GLY A 46 -3.03 -21.69 -3.03
N VAL A 47 -3.66 -21.79 -1.85
CA VAL A 47 -5.05 -21.35 -1.61
C VAL A 47 -5.17 -19.83 -1.67
N GLU A 48 -4.18 -19.12 -1.15
CA GLU A 48 -4.15 -17.65 -1.09
C GLU A 48 -3.52 -17.00 -2.32
N ARG A 49 -2.95 -17.81 -3.23
CA ARG A 49 -2.13 -17.39 -4.37
C ARG A 49 -1.05 -16.38 -3.95
N ALA A 50 -0.37 -16.65 -2.85
CA ALA A 50 0.62 -15.75 -2.25
C ALA A 50 1.96 -16.45 -2.03
N VAL A 51 3.03 -15.68 -1.87
CA VAL A 51 4.32 -16.18 -1.36
C VAL A 51 4.46 -15.77 0.09
N SER A 52 4.77 -16.72 0.96
CA SER A 52 5.22 -16.47 2.32
C SER A 52 6.74 -16.59 2.40
N LEU A 53 7.38 -15.54 2.91
CA LEU A 53 8.78 -15.53 3.28
C LEU A 53 8.88 -15.55 4.81
N THR A 54 9.52 -16.56 5.37
CA THR A 54 9.56 -16.75 6.82
C THR A 54 10.99 -16.84 7.35
N ARG A 55 11.18 -16.26 8.53
CA ARG A 55 12.37 -16.40 9.38
C ARG A 55 11.91 -16.24 10.83
N LYS A 56 12.76 -16.64 11.78
CA LYS A 56 12.52 -16.38 13.20
C LYS A 56 12.16 -14.89 13.42
N ASP A 57 10.95 -14.66 13.94
CA ASP A 57 10.35 -13.34 14.24
C ASP A 57 10.04 -12.44 13.02
N LEU A 58 10.01 -13.01 11.80
CA LEU A 58 9.67 -12.28 10.57
C LEU A 58 8.87 -13.17 9.61
N VAL A 59 7.67 -12.73 9.27
CA VAL A 59 6.80 -13.30 8.23
C VAL A 59 6.50 -12.19 7.24
N ILE A 60 6.74 -12.43 5.95
CA ILE A 60 6.39 -11.51 4.88
C ILE A 60 5.47 -12.24 3.91
N VAL A 61 4.29 -11.70 3.60
CA VAL A 61 3.37 -12.28 2.61
C VAL A 61 3.25 -11.35 1.42
N VAL A 62 3.59 -11.85 0.24
CA VAL A 62 3.60 -11.09 -1.00
C VAL A 62 2.64 -11.73 -2.00
N ARG A 63 1.73 -10.94 -2.57
CA ARG A 63 0.70 -11.41 -3.51
C ARG A 63 0.98 -10.89 -4.92
N PRO A 64 0.74 -11.68 -5.98
CA PRO A 64 0.85 -11.22 -7.35
C PRO A 64 -0.26 -10.21 -7.67
N GLY A 65 0.09 -9.13 -8.35
CA GLY A 65 -0.85 -8.09 -8.77
C GLY A 65 -1.27 -7.10 -7.66
N ALA A 66 -0.94 -7.37 -6.40
CA ALA A 66 -1.18 -6.45 -5.29
C ALA A 66 0.07 -5.61 -5.03
N ASN A 67 -0.08 -4.30 -4.83
CA ASN A 67 1.03 -3.46 -4.39
C ASN A 67 1.27 -3.64 -2.88
N GLU A 68 0.27 -4.13 -2.17
CA GLU A 68 0.30 -4.42 -0.75
C GLU A 68 1.03 -5.74 -0.46
N TYR A 69 1.84 -5.73 0.58
CA TYR A 69 2.45 -6.93 1.14
C TYR A 69 2.41 -6.86 2.66
N GLU A 70 2.27 -8.01 3.30
CA GLU A 70 2.16 -8.12 4.75
C GLU A 70 3.55 -8.36 5.34
N VAL A 71 3.85 -7.73 6.46
CA VAL A 71 5.07 -7.93 7.27
C VAL A 71 4.61 -8.11 8.71
N ASN A 72 4.65 -9.35 9.20
CA ASN A 72 4.09 -9.78 10.47
C ASN A 72 2.59 -9.43 10.59
N ASP A 73 2.28 -8.38 11.36
CA ASP A 73 0.96 -7.86 11.67
C ASP A 73 0.61 -6.59 10.85
N ARG A 74 1.52 -6.15 9.98
CA ARG A 74 1.44 -4.86 9.28
C ARG A 74 1.32 -5.05 7.78
N VAL A 75 0.65 -4.13 7.10
CA VAL A 75 0.71 -4.02 5.63
C VAL A 75 1.63 -2.87 5.23
N GLU A 76 2.49 -3.16 4.27
CA GLU A 76 3.35 -2.21 3.58
C GLU A 76 2.99 -2.18 2.09
N VAL A 77 3.43 -1.13 1.39
CA VAL A 77 3.15 -0.94 -0.03
C VAL A 77 4.45 -0.90 -0.82
N ALA A 78 4.49 -1.68 -1.89
CA ALA A 78 5.52 -1.67 -2.90
C ALA A 78 5.18 -0.64 -3.97
N ALA A 79 6.20 0.01 -4.53
CA ALA A 79 6.03 0.96 -5.63
C ALA A 79 5.48 0.30 -6.92
N GLN A 80 5.63 -1.03 -7.04
CA GLN A 80 5.20 -1.79 -8.21
C GLN A 80 4.73 -3.18 -7.78
N ALA A 81 3.58 -3.58 -8.32
CA ALA A 81 2.94 -4.85 -8.02
C ALA A 81 3.84 -6.01 -8.47
N PRO A 82 4.07 -7.01 -7.60
CA PRO A 82 4.76 -8.23 -7.97
C PRO A 82 4.02 -8.98 -9.07
N ARG A 83 4.75 -9.62 -9.97
CA ARG A 83 4.16 -10.33 -11.12
C ARG A 83 4.49 -11.81 -11.03
N TYR A 84 3.49 -12.66 -11.20
CA TYR A 84 3.74 -14.10 -11.29
C TYR A 84 4.12 -14.46 -12.73
N ALA A 85 5.35 -14.95 -12.92
CA ALA A 85 5.87 -15.36 -14.22
C ALA A 85 6.84 -16.53 -14.03
N ALA A 86 6.99 -17.40 -15.02
CA ALA A 86 7.98 -18.50 -14.99
C ALA A 86 7.97 -19.38 -13.72
N GLY A 87 6.82 -19.50 -13.04
CA GLY A 87 6.67 -20.30 -11.82
C GLY A 87 7.17 -19.62 -10.52
N ASP A 88 7.51 -18.34 -10.56
CA ASP A 88 7.94 -17.56 -9.40
C ASP A 88 7.26 -16.18 -9.38
N LEU A 89 7.35 -15.51 -8.24
CA LEU A 89 6.95 -14.12 -8.08
C LEU A 89 8.14 -13.22 -8.43
N TYR A 90 7.96 -12.30 -9.37
CA TYR A 90 8.94 -11.30 -9.76
C TYR A 90 8.61 -9.98 -9.06
N VAL A 91 9.59 -9.44 -8.33
CA VAL A 91 9.45 -8.21 -7.55
C VAL A 91 10.36 -7.12 -8.08
N SER A 92 9.97 -5.86 -7.88
CA SER A 92 10.82 -4.72 -8.24
C SER A 92 12.12 -4.70 -7.40
N PRO A 93 13.21 -4.11 -7.91
CA PRO A 93 14.45 -3.95 -7.16
C PRO A 93 14.27 -3.24 -5.81
N ALA A 94 13.38 -2.25 -5.75
CA ALA A 94 13.08 -1.52 -4.51
C ALA A 94 12.43 -2.43 -3.45
N LEU A 95 11.48 -3.28 -3.86
CA LEU A 95 10.86 -4.25 -2.94
C LEU A 95 11.88 -5.31 -2.48
N ALA A 96 12.73 -5.80 -3.38
CA ALA A 96 13.80 -6.74 -3.02
C ALA A 96 14.74 -6.15 -1.95
N GLN A 97 15.22 -4.92 -2.15
CA GLN A 97 16.06 -4.21 -1.17
C GLN A 97 15.36 -4.03 0.18
N ARG A 98 14.04 -3.75 0.17
CA ARG A 98 13.24 -3.62 1.38
C ARG A 98 13.13 -4.95 2.14
N ILE A 99 12.88 -6.06 1.44
CA ILE A 99 12.85 -7.41 2.02
C ILE A 99 14.21 -7.77 2.64
N GLU A 100 15.31 -7.48 1.95
CA GLU A 100 16.66 -7.69 2.47
C GLU A 100 16.95 -6.84 3.72
N ALA A 101 16.47 -5.59 3.76
CA ALA A 101 16.60 -4.73 4.93
C ALA A 101 15.82 -5.27 6.14
N LEU A 102 14.59 -5.76 5.92
CA LEU A 102 13.76 -6.41 6.94
C LEU A 102 14.42 -7.70 7.46
N ALA A 103 14.95 -8.53 6.57
CA ALA A 103 15.65 -9.75 6.94
C ALA A 103 16.90 -9.46 7.80
N ARG A 104 17.65 -8.40 7.47
CA ARG A 104 18.82 -7.95 8.25
C ARG A 104 18.44 -7.36 9.59
N SER A 105 17.37 -6.57 9.68
CA SER A 105 16.93 -6.00 10.97
C SER A 105 16.49 -7.11 11.92
N ALA A 106 15.70 -8.09 11.46
CA ALA A 106 15.29 -9.25 12.24
C ALA A 106 16.49 -10.08 12.76
N ALA A 107 17.54 -10.26 11.94
CA ALA A 107 18.75 -10.95 12.35
C ALA A 107 19.53 -10.20 13.47
N ARG A 108 19.50 -8.87 13.50
CA ARG A 108 20.17 -8.08 14.55
C ARG A 108 19.44 -8.20 15.90
N PHE A 109 18.11 -8.21 15.89
CA PHE A 109 17.33 -8.38 17.11
C PHE A 109 17.57 -9.76 17.76
N THR A 110 17.71 -10.81 16.95
CA THR A 110 18.01 -12.16 17.45
C THR A 110 19.44 -12.30 17.98
N ALA A 111 20.43 -11.66 17.35
CA ALA A 111 21.82 -11.65 17.84
C ALA A 111 21.97 -10.91 19.19
N SER A 112 21.20 -9.84 19.42
CA SER A 112 21.22 -9.09 20.67
C SER A 112 20.53 -9.82 21.84
N ALA A 113 19.62 -10.75 21.54
CA ALA A 113 18.92 -11.57 22.54
C ALA A 113 19.75 -12.77 23.06
N ALA A 114 20.98 -12.98 22.56
CA ALA A 114 21.87 -14.05 22.98
C ALA A 114 22.63 -13.78 24.30
N ARG A 115 21.99 -13.08 25.26
CA ARG A 115 22.38 -13.15 26.68
C ARG A 115 21.42 -14.12 27.38
N PRO A 116 21.90 -15.19 28.02
CA PRO A 116 21.02 -16.18 28.61
C PRO A 116 20.33 -15.59 29.84
N ARG A 117 19.08 -15.15 29.66
CA ARG A 117 18.15 -14.94 30.77
C ARG A 117 17.33 -16.21 30.88
N VAL A 118 17.60 -17.01 31.91
CA VAL A 118 16.74 -18.12 32.32
C VAL A 118 15.40 -17.50 32.72
N VAL A 119 14.41 -17.58 31.84
CA VAL A 119 13.01 -17.24 32.15
C VAL A 119 12.15 -18.37 31.61
N GLY A 120 11.31 -18.89 32.49
CA GLY A 120 10.60 -20.16 32.34
C GLY A 120 9.73 -20.26 31.09
N ALA A 121 9.52 -21.52 30.73
CA ALA A 121 8.54 -21.96 29.73
C ALA A 121 7.18 -21.32 29.99
N GLY A 122 6.69 -20.64 28.96
CA GLY A 122 5.40 -19.96 28.93
C GLY A 122 5.28 -19.22 27.61
N ALA A 123 5.47 -19.93 26.49
CA ALA A 123 5.01 -19.41 25.21
C ALA A 123 3.50 -19.25 25.31
N PRO A 124 2.92 -18.04 25.16
CA PRO A 124 1.48 -17.95 24.96
C PRO A 124 1.21 -18.69 23.64
N GLN A 125 0.54 -19.83 23.74
CA GLN A 125 -0.15 -20.41 22.60
C GLN A 125 -1.15 -19.35 22.15
N ALA A 126 -0.76 -18.53 21.16
CA ALA A 126 -1.68 -17.76 20.39
C ALA A 126 -2.65 -18.78 19.80
N GLY A 127 -3.87 -18.84 20.33
CA GLY A 127 -4.93 -19.60 19.72
C GLY A 127 -5.02 -19.14 18.26
N SER A 128 -4.96 -20.08 17.34
CA SER A 128 -5.07 -19.80 15.91
C SER A 128 -6.43 -19.18 15.64
N LEU A 129 -6.53 -17.85 15.75
CA LEU A 129 -7.69 -17.09 15.29
C LEU A 129 -7.63 -17.16 13.77
N SER A 130 -8.38 -18.09 13.19
CA SER A 130 -8.59 -18.19 11.76
C SER A 130 -9.92 -17.54 11.40
N GLY A 131 -9.92 -16.64 10.42
CA GLY A 131 -11.15 -16.01 9.95
C GLY A 131 -10.92 -15.08 8.77
N GLN A 132 -11.98 -14.41 8.35
CA GLN A 132 -11.94 -13.43 7.27
C GLN A 132 -12.27 -12.05 7.84
N LEU A 133 -11.51 -11.03 7.47
CA LEU A 133 -11.93 -9.65 7.70
C LEU A 133 -12.88 -9.22 6.58
N ALA A 134 -13.84 -8.38 6.94
CA ALA A 134 -14.61 -7.60 5.97
C ALA A 134 -14.60 -6.15 6.43
N ILE A 135 -14.40 -5.22 5.50
CA ILE A 135 -14.46 -3.79 5.82
C ILE A 135 -15.25 -3.03 4.77
N GLU A 136 -15.88 -1.96 5.24
CA GLU A 136 -16.55 -0.96 4.43
C GLU A 136 -16.07 0.41 4.91
N ALA A 137 -15.59 1.23 3.98
CA ALA A 137 -15.14 2.59 4.25
C ALA A 137 -16.09 3.59 3.58
N GLN A 138 -16.59 4.55 4.36
CA GLN A 138 -17.51 5.58 3.87
C GLN A 138 -17.07 6.97 4.37
N PRO A 139 -17.24 8.04 3.58
CA PRO A 139 -17.08 9.40 4.08
C PRO A 139 -18.12 9.68 5.17
N LEU A 140 -17.69 10.31 6.26
CA LEU A 140 -18.59 10.75 7.31
C LEU A 140 -19.21 12.10 6.94
N ALA A 141 -20.51 12.13 6.65
CA ALA A 141 -21.18 13.37 6.25
C ALA A 141 -21.03 14.48 7.30
N GLY A 142 -20.72 15.69 6.82
CA GLY A 142 -20.54 16.87 7.69
C GLY A 142 -19.22 16.91 8.48
N ARG A 143 -18.29 15.98 8.26
CA ARG A 143 -16.94 15.99 8.85
C ARG A 143 -15.88 15.56 7.83
N GLU A 144 -14.68 16.07 7.97
CA GLU A 144 -13.50 15.56 7.25
C GLU A 144 -13.00 14.29 7.96
N ALA A 145 -13.78 13.21 7.83
CA ALA A 145 -13.43 11.92 8.41
C ALA A 145 -14.00 10.77 7.57
N ILE A 146 -13.40 9.60 7.72
CA ILE A 146 -13.87 8.35 7.14
C ILE A 146 -14.33 7.46 8.27
N VAL A 147 -15.55 6.95 8.15
CA VAL A 147 -16.04 5.88 9.01
C VAL A 147 -15.69 4.55 8.37
N ILE A 148 -15.07 3.68 9.15
CA ILE A 148 -14.69 2.33 8.74
C ILE A 148 -15.47 1.39 9.62
N ASN A 149 -16.36 0.62 8.99
CA ASN A 149 -17.12 -0.44 9.63
C ASN A 149 -16.55 -1.77 9.17
N GLY A 150 -16.43 -2.73 10.07
CA GLY A 150 -15.92 -4.04 9.68
C GLY A 150 -16.34 -5.18 10.58
N GLN A 151 -16.01 -6.37 10.09
CA GLN A 151 -16.15 -7.63 10.80
C GLN A 151 -14.78 -8.32 10.89
N ALA A 152 -14.49 -8.89 12.05
CA ALA A 152 -13.31 -9.68 12.34
C ALA A 152 -13.68 -10.78 13.36
N PRO A 153 -12.82 -11.78 13.57
CA PRO A 153 -13.03 -12.76 14.65
C PRO A 153 -13.25 -12.08 16.01
N GLN A 154 -14.11 -12.67 16.85
CA GLN A 154 -14.50 -12.07 18.13
C GLN A 154 -13.29 -11.81 19.02
N GLY A 155 -13.19 -10.58 19.55
CA GLY A 155 -12.07 -10.16 20.40
C GLY A 155 -10.73 -9.96 19.69
N ALA A 156 -10.66 -10.14 18.36
CA ALA A 156 -9.45 -9.93 17.60
C ALA A 156 -9.04 -8.45 17.60
N SER A 157 -7.74 -8.19 17.73
CA SER A 157 -7.17 -6.87 17.47
C SER A 157 -7.04 -6.67 15.97
N VAL A 158 -7.51 -5.53 15.48
CA VAL A 158 -7.53 -5.17 14.07
C VAL A 158 -6.74 -3.88 13.89
N THR A 159 -5.72 -3.92 13.05
CA THR A 159 -4.94 -2.75 12.66
C THR A 159 -5.46 -2.23 11.34
N ILE A 160 -5.98 -1.02 11.34
CA ILE A 160 -6.45 -0.31 10.15
C ILE A 160 -5.34 0.63 9.68
N THR A 161 -4.86 0.43 8.45
CA THR A 161 -3.89 1.31 7.80
C THR A 161 -4.55 2.03 6.65
N LEU A 162 -4.44 3.36 6.65
CA LEU A 162 -4.90 4.23 5.58
C LEU A 162 -3.72 4.59 4.67
N PHE A 163 -3.88 4.38 3.37
CA PHE A 163 -2.93 4.75 2.34
C PHE A 163 -3.53 5.79 1.40
N GLY A 164 -2.67 6.67 0.89
CA GLY A 164 -3.07 7.73 -0.04
C GLY A 164 -2.27 7.66 -1.32
N THR A 165 -2.98 7.70 -2.45
CA THR A 165 -2.39 7.93 -3.77
C THR A 165 -2.72 9.36 -4.17
N LEU A 166 -1.76 10.27 -3.97
CA LEU A 166 -1.90 11.71 -4.20
C LEU A 166 -1.77 12.08 -5.68
N SER A 167 -1.03 11.30 -6.45
CA SER A 167 -0.80 11.46 -7.89
C SER A 167 -0.44 10.11 -8.51
N SER A 168 -0.68 9.94 -9.81
CA SER A 168 -0.20 8.77 -10.57
C SER A 168 1.33 8.65 -10.58
N ASP A 169 2.02 9.78 -10.41
CA ASP A 169 3.47 9.87 -10.49
C ASP A 169 4.14 9.80 -9.12
N LEU A 170 3.35 9.83 -8.04
CA LEU A 170 3.83 9.75 -6.67
C LEU A 170 3.57 8.35 -6.09
N PRO A 171 4.49 7.81 -5.29
CA PRO A 171 4.27 6.52 -4.65
C PRO A 171 3.10 6.62 -3.65
N THR A 172 2.35 5.52 -3.52
CA THR A 172 1.35 5.38 -2.46
C THR A 172 2.02 5.49 -1.09
N VAL A 173 1.54 6.40 -0.25
CA VAL A 173 2.09 6.69 1.08
C VAL A 173 1.17 6.22 2.19
N VAL A 174 1.75 5.81 3.31
CA VAL A 174 0.98 5.53 4.54
C VAL A 174 0.58 6.86 5.18
N LEU A 175 -0.72 7.05 5.38
CA LEU A 175 -1.27 8.29 5.92
C LEU A 175 -1.52 8.17 7.42
N SER A 176 -2.14 7.07 7.84
CA SER A 176 -2.43 6.82 9.26
C SER A 176 -2.54 5.33 9.56
N ARG A 177 -2.42 5.00 10.84
CA ARG A 177 -2.61 3.66 11.38
C ARG A 177 -3.40 3.74 12.69
N HIS A 178 -4.41 2.91 12.83
CA HIS A 178 -5.28 2.85 14.00
C HIS A 178 -5.51 1.41 14.41
N ASP A 179 -5.32 1.13 15.70
CA ASP A 179 -5.63 -0.18 16.27
C ASP A 179 -7.01 -0.12 16.92
N VAL A 180 -7.87 -1.07 16.56
CA VAL A 180 -9.21 -1.25 17.13
C VAL A 180 -9.40 -2.70 17.53
N GLN A 181 -10.33 -2.94 18.46
CA GLN A 181 -10.67 -4.27 18.89
C GLN A 181 -12.09 -4.62 18.44
N ALA A 182 -12.27 -5.81 17.89
CA ALA A 182 -13.59 -6.32 17.55
C ALA A 182 -14.37 -6.65 18.83
N ASP A 183 -15.65 -6.29 18.84
CA ASP A 183 -16.55 -6.57 19.96
C ASP A 183 -16.87 -8.08 20.07
N VAL A 184 -17.73 -8.43 21.04
CA VAL A 184 -18.21 -9.80 21.26
C VAL A 184 -19.00 -10.36 20.07
N ASN A 185 -19.50 -9.50 19.17
CA ASN A 185 -20.19 -9.89 17.95
C ASN A 185 -19.24 -9.91 16.74
N GLY A 186 -17.93 -9.68 16.94
CA GLY A 186 -16.94 -9.60 15.88
C GLY A 186 -17.02 -8.32 15.05
N ARG A 187 -17.74 -7.28 15.50
CA ARG A 187 -17.86 -6.00 14.79
C ARG A 187 -16.87 -4.99 15.33
N PHE A 188 -16.36 -4.13 14.46
CA PHE A 188 -15.57 -2.98 14.86
C PHE A 188 -15.97 -1.74 14.04
N GLN A 189 -15.73 -0.58 14.64
CA GLN A 189 -15.92 0.71 14.00
C GLN A 189 -14.74 1.61 14.35
N ALA A 190 -14.21 2.30 13.34
CA ALA A 190 -13.21 3.33 13.51
C ALA A 190 -13.62 4.60 12.77
N VAL A 191 -13.33 5.76 13.37
CA VAL A 191 -13.48 7.06 12.69
C VAL A 191 -12.09 7.63 12.53
N ILE A 192 -11.62 7.69 11.29
CA ILE A 192 -10.29 8.22 10.95
C ILE A 192 -10.47 9.65 10.44
N PRO A 193 -9.97 10.67 11.15
CA PRO A 193 -9.98 12.03 10.62
C PRO A 193 -9.07 12.11 9.39
N ILE A 194 -9.54 12.81 8.36
CA ILE A 194 -8.74 13.21 7.20
C ILE A 194 -8.49 14.72 7.29
N ALA A 195 -7.31 15.17 6.86
CA ALA A 195 -7.00 16.59 6.83
C ALA A 195 -7.92 17.32 5.83
N SER A 196 -8.31 18.56 6.13
CA SER A 196 -9.16 19.38 5.24
C SER A 196 -8.50 19.69 3.89
N ASP A 197 -7.19 19.50 3.82
CA ASP A 197 -6.29 19.78 2.72
C ASP A 197 -5.97 18.53 1.86
N TYR A 198 -6.65 17.40 2.09
CA TYR A 198 -6.62 16.29 1.13
C TYR A 198 -7.12 16.75 -0.23
N VAL A 199 -6.31 16.51 -1.26
CA VAL A 199 -6.64 16.88 -2.64
C VAL A 199 -7.90 16.12 -3.05
N ARG A 200 -8.98 16.85 -3.35
CA ARG A 200 -10.22 16.25 -3.86
C ARG A 200 -9.91 15.40 -5.09
N GLY A 201 -10.51 14.20 -5.14
CA GLY A 201 -10.18 13.21 -6.17
C GLY A 201 -8.99 12.30 -5.84
N SER A 202 -8.31 12.50 -4.69
CA SER A 202 -7.33 11.52 -4.19
C SER A 202 -8.01 10.18 -3.93
N ILE A 203 -7.29 9.09 -4.23
CA ILE A 203 -7.74 7.73 -3.92
C ILE A 203 -7.14 7.32 -2.59
N LEU A 204 -8.01 7.01 -1.64
CA LEU A 204 -7.66 6.46 -0.35
C LEU A 204 -7.90 4.97 -0.36
N HIS A 205 -6.89 4.22 0.05
CA HIS A 205 -6.95 2.77 0.18
C HIS A 205 -6.90 2.46 1.67
N VAL A 206 -7.93 1.81 2.19
CA VAL A 206 -8.00 1.35 3.57
C VAL A 206 -7.69 -0.13 3.56
N VAL A 207 -6.76 -0.57 4.40
CA VAL A 207 -6.47 -1.99 4.62
C VAL A 207 -6.59 -2.29 6.10
N ALA A 208 -7.34 -3.33 6.43
CA ALA A 208 -7.46 -3.86 7.77
C ALA A 208 -6.74 -5.21 7.86
N THR A 209 -5.86 -5.33 8.84
CA THR A 209 -5.13 -6.57 9.17
C THR A 209 -5.43 -7.01 10.60
N SER A 210 -5.20 -8.28 10.89
CA SER A 210 -5.32 -8.84 12.24
C SER A 210 -4.18 -9.83 12.49
N ALA A 211 -4.29 -10.60 13.57
CA ALA A 211 -3.30 -11.61 13.92
C ALA A 211 -3.06 -12.61 12.77
N PRO A 212 -1.86 -13.23 12.71
CA PRO A 212 -1.54 -14.22 11.68
C PRO A 212 -2.62 -15.32 11.58
N GLY A 213 -3.05 -15.63 10.36
CA GLY A 213 -4.11 -16.60 10.08
C GLY A 213 -5.48 -16.00 9.79
N VAL A 214 -5.62 -14.67 9.88
CA VAL A 214 -6.83 -13.96 9.46
C VAL A 214 -6.57 -13.19 8.17
N SER A 215 -7.36 -13.45 7.12
CA SER A 215 -7.15 -12.79 5.81
C SER A 215 -7.43 -11.29 5.91
N PRO A 216 -6.54 -10.43 5.40
CA PRO A 216 -6.75 -8.98 5.42
C PRO A 216 -7.92 -8.58 4.51
N ALA A 217 -8.49 -7.40 4.78
CA ALA A 217 -9.54 -6.81 3.97
C ALA A 217 -9.16 -5.41 3.53
N SER A 218 -9.59 -5.01 2.34
CA SER A 218 -9.32 -3.69 1.78
C SER A 218 -10.57 -3.03 1.22
N ALA A 219 -10.67 -1.72 1.38
CA ALA A 219 -11.69 -0.88 0.75
C ALA A 219 -11.03 0.33 0.10
N GLN A 220 -11.58 0.79 -1.01
CA GLN A 220 -11.11 1.99 -1.70
C GLN A 220 -12.18 3.07 -1.64
N LEU A 221 -11.73 4.30 -1.44
CA LEU A 221 -12.58 5.47 -1.37
C LEU A 221 -11.95 6.59 -2.18
N ILE A 222 -12.77 7.31 -2.95
CA ILE A 222 -12.36 8.56 -3.58
C ILE A 222 -12.77 9.70 -2.66
N VAL A 223 -11.84 10.61 -2.35
CA VAL A 223 -12.13 11.80 -1.53
C VAL A 223 -13.05 12.73 -2.31
N GLY A 224 -14.33 12.72 -1.94
CA GLY A 224 -15.35 13.64 -2.42
C GLY A 224 -15.49 14.89 -1.54
N PRO A 225 -16.31 15.88 -1.93
CA PRO A 225 -16.65 16.99 -1.05
C PRO A 225 -17.41 16.47 0.21
N PRO A 226 -17.30 17.15 1.37
CA PRO A 226 -17.92 16.71 2.64
C PRO A 226 -19.44 16.54 2.60
N ASN A 227 -20.09 17.17 1.60
CA ASN A 227 -21.54 17.15 1.38
C ASN A 227 -21.85 16.84 -0.10
N PRO A 228 -21.66 15.60 -0.58
CA PRO A 228 -21.83 15.28 -2.00
C PRO A 228 -23.30 15.32 -2.46
N LYS A 229 -24.26 15.46 -1.53
CA LYS A 229 -25.71 15.48 -1.80
C LYS A 229 -26.39 16.81 -1.53
N VAL A 230 -25.63 17.86 -1.19
CA VAL A 230 -26.19 19.21 -0.96
C VAL A 230 -25.95 20.03 -2.23
N SER A 231 -26.89 19.93 -3.17
CA SER A 231 -27.01 20.91 -4.25
C SER A 231 -27.70 22.14 -3.67
N VAL A 232 -26.94 23.20 -3.42
CA VAL A 232 -27.57 24.50 -3.14
C VAL A 232 -28.15 24.99 -4.47
N PRO A 233 -29.46 25.23 -4.61
CA PRO A 233 -30.00 25.85 -5.81
C PRO A 233 -29.31 27.20 -5.97
N ALA A 234 -28.49 27.34 -7.01
CA ALA A 234 -28.06 28.65 -7.45
C ALA A 234 -29.32 29.37 -7.97
N GLU A 235 -29.51 30.62 -7.57
CA GLU A 235 -30.57 31.55 -8.03
C GLU A 235 -32.00 31.31 -7.49
N GLN A 236 -32.21 31.73 -6.25
CA GLN A 236 -33.49 32.33 -5.83
C GLN A 236 -33.31 33.55 -4.92
N ALA A 237 -32.13 34.16 -4.97
CA ALA A 237 -31.76 35.32 -4.16
C ALA A 237 -31.15 36.42 -5.04
N SER A 238 -31.96 37.03 -5.92
CA SER A 238 -31.93 38.47 -6.24
C SER A 238 -32.60 38.78 -7.58
N HIS A 239 -33.92 39.02 -7.56
CA HIS A 239 -34.58 40.06 -8.37
C HIS A 239 -36.01 40.26 -7.84
N GLU A 240 -36.11 40.84 -6.65
CA GLU A 240 -37.31 41.55 -6.25
C GLU A 240 -36.86 42.78 -5.45
N VAL A 241 -36.57 43.86 -6.18
CA VAL A 241 -36.63 45.22 -5.64
C VAL A 241 -37.21 46.11 -6.75
N TRP A 242 -38.51 46.36 -6.62
CA TRP A 242 -39.32 47.51 -7.03
C TRP A 242 -38.84 48.41 -8.17
#